data_AF-A0A956RAJ2-F1
#
_entry.id   AF-A0A956RAJ2-F1
#
_cell.length_a   1.000
_cell.length_b   1.000
_cell.length_c   1.000
_cell.angle_alpha   90.00
_cell.angle_beta   90.00
_cell.angle_gamma   90.00
#
_symmetry.space_group_name_H-M   'P 1'
#
loop_
_entity.id
_entity.type
_entity.pdbx_description
1 polymer ?
#
loop_
_entity_poly.entity_id
_entity_poly.type
_entity_poly.pdbx_seq_one_letter_code
_entity_poly.pdbx_strand_id
1 'polypeptide(L)' 'MGRRSEPVTKTVFISYSHESDEHQRRVLGLANQLRKDGLDARLDQYESNPPEGW' A
#
# COMPACT_ATOMS: atom_id res chain seq x y z
N MET A 1 -20.46 -29.08 -1.05
CA MET A 1 -20.37 -27.69 -1.54
C MET A 1 -18.99 -27.15 -1.20
N GLY A 2 -18.08 -27.09 -2.18
CA GLY A 2 -16.68 -26.73 -1.93
C GLY A 2 -16.56 -25.28 -1.44
N ARG A 3 -15.86 -25.07 -0.33
CA ARG A 3 -15.43 -23.74 0.08
C ARG A 3 -14.56 -23.19 -1.05
N ARG A 4 -15.06 -22.18 -1.78
CA ARG A 4 -14.23 -21.42 -2.70
C ARG A 4 -13.14 -20.79 -1.87
N SER A 5 -11.90 -21.28 -1.96
CA SER A 5 -10.76 -20.57 -1.42
C SER A 5 -10.72 -19.22 -2.12
N GLU A 6 -10.98 -18.15 -1.38
CA GLU A 6 -10.76 -16.80 -1.88
C GLU A 6 -9.27 -16.69 -2.25
N PRO A 7 -8.93 -16.06 -3.38
CA PRO A 7 -7.53 -15.84 -3.70
C PRO A 7 -6.90 -15.06 -2.55
N VAL A 8 -5.93 -15.67 -1.87
CA VAL A 8 -5.17 -14.99 -0.82
C VAL A 8 -4.27 -13.98 -1.50
N THR A 9 -4.76 -12.75 -1.65
CA THR A 9 -3.95 -11.60 -2.02
C THR A 9 -2.91 -11.38 -0.93
N LYS A 10 -1.63 -11.45 -1.30
CA LYS A 10 -0.54 -11.19 -0.37
C LYS A 10 -0.52 -9.71 -0.04
N THR A 11 -0.76 -9.38 1.23
CA THR A 11 -0.70 -8.02 1.74
C THR A 11 0.74 -7.60 2.01
N VAL A 12 1.10 -6.40 1.56
CA VAL A 12 2.41 -5.80 1.78
C VAL A 12 2.21 -4.45 2.44
N PHE A 13 2.88 -4.21 3.57
CA PHE A 13 2.88 -2.90 4.23
C PHE A 13 4.21 -2.19 3.96
N ILE A 14 4.15 -0.94 3.49
CA ILE A 14 5.34 -0.16 3.16
C ILE A 14 5.53 0.91 4.24
N SER A 15 6.57 0.76 5.04
CA SER A 15 7.05 1.77 5.99
C SER A 15 8.27 2.45 5.41
N TYR A 16 8.25 3.78 5.35
CA TYR A 16 9.32 4.56 4.74
C TYR A 16 9.49 5.90 5.47
N SER A 17 10.63 6.55 5.24
CA SER A 17 10.95 7.86 5.81
C SER A 17 10.30 8.98 4.99
N HIS A 18 9.60 9.91 5.64
CA HIS A 18 9.00 11.09 4.99
C HIS A 18 10.04 12.20 4.74
N GLU A 19 11.28 11.84 4.43
CA GLU A 19 12.42 12.77 4.36
C GLU A 19 12.40 13.69 3.14
N SER A 20 11.73 13.30 2.05
CA SER A 20 11.72 14.07 0.79
C SER A 20 10.54 13.70 -0.10
N ASP A 21 9.96 14.70 -0.76
CA ASP A 21 8.89 14.53 -1.75
C ASP A 21 9.28 13.57 -2.88
N GLU A 22 10.55 13.59 -3.33
CA GLU A 22 11.03 12.67 -4.36
C GLU A 22 10.99 11.22 -3.88
N HIS A 23 11.42 10.97 -2.64
CA HIS A 23 11.39 9.64 -2.04
C HIS A 23 9.94 9.17 -1.85
N GLN A 24 9.06 10.04 -1.36
CA GLN A 24 7.61 9.78 -1.25
C GLN A 24 6.99 9.37 -2.58
N ARG A 25 7.29 10.08 -3.67
CA ARG A 25 6.79 9.76 -5.02
C ARG A 25 7.31 8.43 -5.54
N ARG A 26 8.58 8.11 -5.27
CA ARG A 26 9.17 6.80 -5.64
C ARG A 26 8.49 5.66 -4.90
N VAL A 27 8.25 5.83 -3.59
CA VAL A 27 7.55 4.84 -2.75
C VAL A 27 6.10 4.66 -3.22
N LEU A 28 5.40 5.75 -3.56
CA LEU A 28 4.06 5.69 -4.14
C LEU A 28 4.04 4.93 -5.48
N GLY A 29 5.04 5.17 -6.34
CA GLY A 29 5.21 4.44 -7.59
C GLY A 29 5.39 2.94 -7.38
N LEU A 30 6.24 2.56 -6.43
CA LEU A 30 6.44 1.17 -6.03
C LEU A 30 5.14 0.53 -5.52
N ALA A 31 4.43 1.21 -4.61
CA ALA A 31 3.17 0.73 -4.06
C ALA A 31 2.12 0.48 -5.15
N ASN A 32 2.00 1.40 -6.10
CA ASN A 32 1.08 1.27 -7.24
C ASN A 32 1.46 0.09 -8.14
N GLN A 33 2.76 -0.15 -8.37
CA GLN A 33 3.22 -1.29 -9.16
C GLN A 33 2.89 -2.61 -8.48
N LEU A 34 3.14 -2.74 -7.17
CA LEU A 34 2.78 -3.94 -6.40
C LEU A 34 1.27 -4.25 -6.48
N ARG A 35 0.42 -3.21 -6.44
CA ARG A 35 -1.03 -3.36 -6.63
C ARG A 35 -1.41 -3.84 -8.02
N LYS A 36 -0.73 -3.35 -9.06
CA LYS A 36 -0.91 -3.85 -10.45
C LYS A 36 -0.48 -5.31 -10.60
N ASP A 37 0.53 -5.73 -9.85
CA ASP A 37 1.03 -7.10 -9.85
C ASP A 37 0.14 -8.07 -9.04
N GLY A 38 -0.97 -7.58 -8.47
CA GLY A 38 -1.95 -8.39 -7.73
C GLY A 38 -1.65 -8.53 -6.24
N LEU A 39 -0.79 -7.68 -5.68
CA LEU A 39 -0.52 -7.61 -4.24
C LEU A 39 -1.39 -6.54 -3.59
N ASP A 40 -1.79 -6.76 -2.35
CA ASP A 40 -2.47 -5.72 -1.56
C ASP A 40 -1.45 -4.84 -0.85
N ALA A 41 -0.88 -3.89 -1.60
CA ALA A 41 0.09 -2.93 -1.05
C ALA A 41 -0.63 -1.80 -0.29
N ARG A 42 -0.33 -1.68 1.00
CA ARG A 42 -0.80 -0.64 1.94
C ARG A 42 0.31 0.38 2.17
N LEU A 43 -0.03 1.64 1.98
CA LEU A 43 0.85 2.80 2.12
C LEU A 43 0.10 3.91 2.85
N ASP A 44 0.73 4.58 3.79
CA ASP A 44 0.16 5.72 4.53
C ASP A 44 -0.34 6.84 3.62
N GLN A 45 0.30 7.07 2.48
CA GLN A 45 -0.14 8.06 1.48
C GLN A 45 -1.50 7.75 0.84
N TYR A 46 -2.02 6.52 0.95
CA TYR A 46 -3.39 6.20 0.50
C TYR A 46 -4.45 6.54 1.56
N GLU A 47 -4.04 6.61 2.82
CA GLU A 47 -4.92 7.01 3.92
C GLU A 47 -5.01 8.54 3.91
N SER A 48 -6.24 9.06 3.86
CA SER A 48 -6.42 10.49 4.08
C SER A 48 -6.09 10.81 5.52
N ASN A 49 -5.20 11.79 5.74
CA ASN A 49 -4.77 12.21 7.07
C ASN A 49 -6.00 12.34 7.98
N PRO A 50 -6.12 11.55 9.07
CA PRO A 50 -7.28 11.63 9.93
C PRO A 50 -7.41 13.07 10.45
N PRO A 51 -8.64 13.57 10.62
CA PRO A 51 -8.88 14.93 11.09
C PRO A 51 -8.26 15.21 12.47
N GLU A 52 -7.93 14.16 13.23
CA GLU A 52 -7.28 14.23 14.54
C GLU A 52 -5.74 14.35 14.48
N GLY A 53 -5.13 14.26 13.29
CA GLY A 53 -3.67 14.20 13.13
C GLY A 53 -3.08 12.80 13.39
N TRP A 54 -1.80 12.61 13.05
CA TRP A 54 -1.04 11.38 13.32
C TRP A 54 -0.20 11.52 14.59
#